data_AF-A0A933IWS2-F1
#
_entry.id   AF-A0A933IWS2-F1
#
_cell.length_a   1.000
_cell.length_b   1.000
_cell.length_c   1.000
_cell.angle_alpha   90.00
_cell.angle_beta   90.00
_cell.angle_gamma   90.00
#
_symmetry.space_group_name_H-M   'P 1'
#
loop_
_entity.id
_entity.type
_entity.pdbx_description
1 polymer ?
#
loop_
_entity_poly.entity_id
_entity_poly.type
_entity_poly.pdbx_seq_one_letter_code
_entity_poly.pdbx_strand_id
1 'polypeptide(L)'
;MTQTVVSDRTARFVLAIDRFALDLARHWLAYVNLLLGVFVITPFLAPAFMAVGLTGPAEAIYLFYSFLCHQLPQRSFFLFGHKASYSLAEIG
;
A
#
# COMPACT_ATOMS: atom_id res chain seq x y z
N MET A 1 -5.25 -51.50 10.27
CA MET A 1 -5.19 -50.05 10.54
C MET A 1 -3.90 -49.54 9.90
N THR A 2 -3.96 -49.10 8.64
CA THR A 2 -2.79 -48.76 7.83
C THR A 2 -2.37 -47.33 8.13
N GLN A 3 -1.23 -47.13 8.79
CA GLN A 3 -0.68 -45.79 8.97
C GLN A 3 -0.03 -45.35 7.65
N THR A 4 -0.52 -44.25 7.07
CA THR A 4 0.09 -43.64 5.90
C THR A 4 1.38 -42.93 6.34
N VAL A 5 2.51 -43.38 5.82
CA VAL A 5 3.81 -42.72 6.08
C VAL A 5 3.82 -41.40 5.30
N VAL A 6 3.58 -40.30 6.01
CA VAL A 6 3.67 -38.94 5.44
C VAL A 6 5.15 -38.56 5.33
N SER A 7 5.55 -38.04 4.16
CA SER A 7 6.92 -37.55 3.97
C SER A 7 7.26 -36.39 4.91
N ASP A 8 8.47 -36.38 5.49
CA ASP A 8 8.97 -35.31 6.36
C ASP A 8 8.90 -33.91 5.73
N ARG A 9 9.01 -33.82 4.40
CA ARG A 9 8.86 -32.55 3.67
C ARG A 9 7.42 -32.04 3.76
N THR A 10 6.45 -32.92 3.56
CA THR A 10 5.02 -32.61 3.64
C THR A 10 4.64 -32.21 5.06
N ALA A 11 5.11 -32.95 6.06
CA ALA A 11 4.84 -32.63 7.46
C ALA A 11 5.38 -31.23 7.85
N ARG A 12 6.62 -30.90 7.45
CA ARG A 12 7.19 -29.56 7.70
C ARG A 12 6.44 -28.45 6.98
N PHE A 13 5.98 -28.70 5.76
CA PHE A 13 5.21 -27.74 4.98
C PHE A 13 3.86 -27.43 5.63
N VAL A 14 3.11 -28.46 6.05
CA VAL A 14 1.84 -28.28 6.77
C VAL A 14 2.05 -27.48 8.06
N LEU A 15 3.07 -27.81 8.85
CA LEU A 15 3.39 -27.06 10.07
C LEU A 15 3.78 -25.60 9.79
N ALA A 16 4.43 -25.33 8.66
CA ALA A 16 4.74 -23.96 8.25
C ALA A 16 3.48 -23.17 7.89
N ILE A 17 2.54 -23.79 7.15
CA ILE A 17 1.25 -23.18 6.83
C ILE A 17 0.45 -22.91 8.09
N ASP A 18 0.32 -23.88 9.00
CA ASP A 18 -0.46 -23.72 10.23
C ASP A 18 0.11 -22.59 11.09
N ARG A 19 1.45 -22.52 11.21
CA ARG A 19 2.12 -21.42 11.92
C ARG A 19 1.85 -20.08 11.27
N PHE A 20 1.92 -20.00 9.94
CA PHE A 20 1.63 -18.77 9.20
C PHE A 20 0.16 -18.37 9.35
N ALA A 21 -0.77 -19.31 9.25
CA ALA A 21 -2.20 -19.06 9.41
C ALA A 21 -2.53 -18.56 10.82
N LEU A 22 -1.93 -19.15 11.85
CA LEU A 22 -2.08 -18.69 13.24
C LEU A 22 -1.43 -17.32 13.47
N ASP A 23 -0.28 -17.05 12.86
CA ASP A 23 0.36 -15.74 12.94
C ASP A 23 -0.50 -14.67 12.27
N LEU A 24 -0.99 -14.94 11.05
CA LEU A 24 -1.91 -14.07 10.33
C LEU A 24 -3.19 -13.84 11.11
N ALA A 25 -3.78 -14.89 11.70
CA ALA A 25 -4.98 -14.75 12.53
C ALA A 25 -4.72 -13.96 13.82
N ARG A 26 -3.54 -14.09 14.42
CA ARG A 26 -3.16 -13.37 15.65
C ARG A 26 -2.85 -11.90 15.39
N HIS A 27 -2.22 -11.60 14.26
CA HIS A 27 -1.73 -10.27 13.91
C HIS A 27 -2.47 -9.64 12.73
N TRP A 28 -3.67 -10.13 12.39
CA TRP A 28 -4.44 -9.70 11.21
C TRP A 28 -4.61 -8.17 11.17
N LEU A 29 -4.85 -7.54 12.32
CA LEU A 29 -5.01 -6.10 12.43
C LEU A 29 -3.72 -5.35 12.10
N ALA A 30 -2.56 -5.87 12.49
CA ALA A 30 -1.28 -5.28 12.15
C ALA A 30 -1.03 -5.38 10.63
N TYR A 31 -1.32 -6.52 10.02
CA TYR A 31 -1.21 -6.69 8.57
C TYR A 31 -2.16 -5.77 7.78
N VAL A 32 -3.42 -5.66 8.21
CA VAL A 32 -4.39 -4.75 7.60
C VAL A 32 -3.95 -3.29 7.76
N ASN A 33 -3.54 -2.87 8.96
CA ASN A 33 -3.07 -1.51 9.21
C ASN A 33 -1.80 -1.20 8.42
N LEU A 34 -0.88 -2.17 8.28
CA LEU A 34 0.31 -2.00 7.46
C LEU A 34 -0.08 -1.79 5.99
N LEU A 35 -0.95 -2.65 5.45
CA LEU A 35 -1.39 -2.56 4.06
C LEU A 35 -2.10 -1.21 3.79
N LEU A 36 -3.04 -0.83 4.65
CA LEU A 36 -3.76 0.44 4.55
C LEU A 36 -2.82 1.63 4.76
N GLY A 37 -1.88 1.54 5.70
CA GLY A 37 -0.88 2.57 5.94
C GLY A 37 -0.01 2.81 4.71
N VAL A 38 0.49 1.74 4.08
CA VAL A 38 1.24 1.82 2.83
C VAL A 38 0.37 2.45 1.73
N PHE A 39 -0.88 2.01 1.59
CA PHE A 39 -1.81 2.56 0.60
C PHE A 39 -2.08 4.06 0.80
N VAL A 40 -2.26 4.52 2.04
CA VAL A 40 -2.52 5.94 2.34
C VAL A 40 -1.27 6.81 2.21
N ILE A 41 -0.09 6.28 2.55
CA ILE A 41 1.17 7.04 2.54
C ILE A 41 1.76 7.15 1.13
N THR A 42 1.62 6.12 0.30
CA THR A 42 2.26 6.07 -1.04
C THR A 42 1.94 7.29 -1.93
N PRO A 43 0.70 7.84 -1.99
CA PRO A 43 0.41 9.04 -2.77
C PRO A 43 1.24 10.27 -2.40
N PHE A 44 1.69 10.38 -1.15
CA PHE A 44 2.54 11.49 -0.70
C PHE A 44 3.99 11.37 -1.21
N LEU A 45 4.41 10.16 -1.61
CA LEU A 45 5.73 9.95 -2.22
C LEU A 45 5.78 10.49 -3.65
N ALA A 46 4.65 10.51 -4.39
CA ALA A 46 4.60 11.05 -5.74
C ALA A 46 5.07 12.52 -5.82
N PRO A 47 4.49 13.49 -5.08
CA PRO A 47 4.99 14.86 -5.09
C PRO A 47 6.40 14.98 -4.50
N ALA A 48 6.81 14.10 -3.57
CA ALA A 48 8.17 14.10 -3.03
C ALA A 48 9.21 13.70 -4.09
N PHE A 49 8.90 12.68 -4.89
CA PHE A 49 9.71 12.25 -6.03
C PHE A 49 9.75 13.33 -7.12
N MET A 50 8.63 13.98 -7.41
CA MET A 50 8.62 15.14 -8.33
C MET A 50 9.55 16.26 -7.84
N ALA A 51 9.54 16.56 -6.53
CA ALA A 51 10.36 17.62 -5.95
C ALA A 51 11.87 17.36 -6.05
N VAL A 52 12.31 16.10 -6.08
CA VAL A 52 13.73 15.71 -6.24
C VAL A 52 14.09 15.28 -7.66
N GLY A 53 13.19 15.46 -8.63
CA GLY A 53 13.44 15.16 -10.04
C GLY A 53 13.28 13.68 -10.44
N LEU A 54 12.75 12.83 -9.57
CA LEU A 54 12.45 11.41 -9.85
C LEU A 54 11.08 11.28 -10.54
N THR A 55 10.98 11.78 -11.77
CA THR A 55 9.69 11.85 -12.50
C THR A 55 9.09 10.49 -12.81
N GLY A 56 9.86 9.53 -13.32
CA GLY A 56 9.36 8.20 -13.67
C GLY A 56 8.68 7.46 -12.50
N PRO A 57 9.33 7.33 -11.33
CA PRO A 57 8.69 6.78 -10.13
C PRO A 57 7.44 7.53 -9.68
N ALA A 58 7.45 8.87 -9.75
CA ALA A 58 6.29 9.68 -9.39
C ALA A 58 5.10 9.43 -10.32
N GLU A 59 5.33 9.42 -11.64
CA GLU A 59 4.31 9.17 -12.66
C GLU A 59 3.71 7.76 -12.52
N ALA A 60 4.51 6.76 -12.17
CA ALA A 60 4.01 5.41 -11.90
C ALA A 60 3.02 5.40 -10.72
N ILE A 61 3.31 6.15 -9.65
CA ILE A 61 2.39 6.30 -8.51
C ILE A 61 1.14 7.06 -8.95
N TYR A 62 1.29 8.21 -9.63
CA TYR A 62 0.14 8.98 -10.12
C TYR A 62 -0.78 8.14 -11.02
N LEU A 63 -0.20 7.37 -11.94
CA LEU A 63 -0.92 6.47 -12.84
C LEU A 63 -1.70 5.40 -12.06
N PHE A 64 -1.03 4.71 -11.13
CA PHE A 64 -1.69 3.70 -10.31
C PHE A 64 -2.88 4.29 -9.55
N TYR A 65 -2.71 5.42 -8.87
CA TYR A 65 -3.78 6.04 -8.08
C TYR A 65 -4.85 6.75 -8.93
N SER A 66 -4.58 7.07 -10.20
CA SER A 66 -5.57 7.70 -11.08
C SER A 66 -6.83 6.86 -11.29
N PHE A 67 -6.72 5.53 -11.22
CA PHE A 67 -7.85 4.61 -11.33
C PHE A 67 -8.70 4.53 -10.06
N LEU A 68 -8.17 4.96 -8.91
CA LEU A 68 -8.80 4.80 -7.60
C LEU A 68 -9.28 6.14 -7.03
N CYS A 69 -8.57 7.22 -7.30
CA CYS A 69 -8.80 8.53 -6.73
C CYS A 69 -8.88 9.57 -7.84
N HIS A 70 -10.02 10.22 -8.03
CA HIS A 70 -10.09 11.40 -8.88
C HIS A 70 -9.19 12.51 -8.27
N GLN A 71 -8.04 12.76 -8.90
CA GLN A 71 -7.00 13.68 -8.42
C GLN A 71 -7.39 15.16 -8.67
N LEU A 72 -8.48 15.61 -8.02
CA LEU A 72 -8.97 16.97 -8.15
C LEU A 72 -8.14 17.94 -7.29
N PRO A 73 -7.61 19.05 -7.85
CA PRO A 73 -6.79 20.02 -7.10
C PRO A 73 -7.48 20.55 -5.84
N GLN A 74 -8.78 20.85 -5.92
CA GLN A 74 -9.55 21.42 -4.81
C GLN A 74 -9.80 20.46 -3.63
N ARG A 75 -9.41 19.19 -3.76
CA ARG A 75 -9.56 18.14 -2.74
C ARG A 75 -8.26 17.39 -2.49
N SER A 76 -7.13 17.97 -2.92
CA SER A 76 -5.81 17.37 -2.81
C SER A 76 -4.88 18.28 -2.02
N PHE A 77 -3.89 17.68 -1.36
CA PHE A 77 -2.84 18.41 -0.67
C PHE A 77 -1.60 18.61 -1.56
N PHE A 78 -1.00 19.79 -1.52
CA PHE A 78 0.21 20.17 -2.27
C PHE A 78 1.38 20.34 -1.32
N LEU A 79 2.24 19.33 -1.22
CA LEU A 79 3.32 19.28 -0.20
C LEU A 79 4.42 20.31 -0.41
N PHE A 80 4.68 20.67 -1.68
CA PHE A 80 5.75 21.60 -2.08
C PHE A 80 5.21 22.81 -2.86
N GLY A 81 3.89 23.04 -2.80
CA GLY A 81 3.24 24.19 -3.42
C GLY A 81 3.25 25.41 -2.50
N HIS A 82 2.81 26.56 -3.04
CA HIS A 82 2.65 27.79 -2.24
C HIS A 82 1.60 27.68 -1.13
N LYS A 83 0.60 26.81 -1.31
CA LYS A 83 -0.47 26.53 -0.35
C LYS A 83 -0.64 25.03 -0.20
N ALA A 84 -1.07 24.59 0.98
CA ALA A 84 -1.36 23.18 1.24
C ALA A 84 -2.58 22.67 0.43
N SER A 85 -3.54 23.53 0.13
CA SER A 85 -4.69 23.23 -0.73
C SER A 85 -5.21 24.51 -1.37
N TYR A 86 -6.02 24.37 -2.43
CA TYR A 86 -6.67 25.47 -3.13
C TYR A 86 -8.18 25.24 -3.14
N SER A 87 -8.96 26.31 -3.03
CA SER A 87 -10.41 26.29 -3.22
C SER A 87 -10.76 26.28 -4.70
N LEU A 88 -12.01 25.92 -5.02
CA LEU A 88 -12.51 25.98 -6.41
C LEU A 88 -12.36 27.38 -7.04
N ALA A 89 -12.53 28.45 -6.25
CA ALA A 89 -12.42 29.83 -6.72
C ALA A 89 -10.97 30.25 -7.04
N GLU A 90 -9.98 29.51 -6.55
CA GLU A 90 -8.55 29.81 -6.81
C GLU A 90 -8.00 29.07 -8.03
N ILE A 91 -8.73 28.07 -8.54
CA ILE A 91 -8.31 27.21 -9.66
C ILE A 91 -9.25 27.31 -10.88
N GLY A 92 -10.28 28.16 -10.82
CA GLY A 92 -11.31 28.35 -11.84
C GLY A 92 -11.32 29.77 -12.39
#